data_AF-A0A931MVF7-F1
#
_entry.id   AF-A0A931MVF7-F1
#
_cell.length_a   1.000
_cell.length_b   1.000
_cell.length_c   1.000
_cell.angle_alpha   90.00
_cell.angle_beta   90.00
_cell.angle_gamma   90.00
#
_symmetry.space_group_name_H-M   'P 1'
#
loop_
_entity.id
_entity.type
_entity.pdbx_description
1 polymer ?
#
loop_
_entity_poly.entity_id
_entity_poly.type
_entity_poly.pdbx_seq_one_letter_code
_entity_poly.pdbx_strand_id
1 'polypeptide(L)' 'MLHQPLESGKVTISRVSGTVTYPARFTLGATNPCPCGTHGAKDKYWTCTIKQIHSYHSDYQEPF' A
#
# COMPACT_ATOMS: atom_id res chain seq x y z
N MET A 1 -9.88 -6.98 0.81
CA MET A 1 -10.71 -5.88 1.35
C MET A 1 -10.05 -5.34 2.62
N LEU A 2 -9.26 -4.28 2.48
CA LEU A 2 -8.70 -3.52 3.62
C LEU A 2 -9.17 -2.06 3.63
N HIS A 3 -9.89 -1.63 2.59
CA HIS A 3 -10.32 -0.25 2.41
C HIS A 3 -11.36 0.19 3.45
N GLN A 4 -12.42 -0.58 3.66
CA GLN A 4 -13.45 -0.29 4.69
C GLN A 4 -12.91 -0.23 6.13
N PRO A 5 -12.04 -1.16 6.58
CA PRO A 5 -11.42 -1.06 7.89
C PRO A 5 -10.57 0.19 8.09
N LEU A 6 -9.83 0.61 7.06
CA LEU A 6 -9.02 1.82 7.07
C LEU A 6 -9.88 3.09 7.15
N GLU A 7 -10.98 3.14 6.41
CA GLU A 7 -11.88 4.31 6.37
C GLU A 7 -12.71 4.44 7.65
N SER A 8 -13.28 3.34 8.13
CA SER A 8 -14.12 3.34 9.34
C SER A 8 -13.33 3.28 10.65
N GLY A 9 -12.04 2.94 10.58
CA GLY A 9 -11.18 2.69 11.74
C GLY A 9 -11.66 1.53 12.61
N LYS A 10 -12.47 0.61 12.07
CA LYS A 10 -13.03 -0.55 12.76
C LYS A 10 -13.08 -1.76 11.83
N VAL A 11 -12.86 -2.95 12.37
CA VAL A 11 -13.01 -4.21 11.63
C VAL A 11 -14.06 -5.08 12.33
N THR A 12 -15.04 -5.54 11.55
CA THR A 12 -16.10 -6.44 12.03
C THR A 12 -15.85 -7.83 11.48
N ILE A 13 -15.77 -8.82 12.38
CA ILE A 13 -15.56 -10.22 12.04
C ILE A 13 -16.85 -10.97 12.36
N SER A 14 -17.53 -11.45 11.32
CA SER A 14 -18.75 -12.27 11.45
C SER A 14 -18.41 -13.75 11.26
N ARG A 15 -18.74 -14.59 12.24
CA ARG A 15 -18.63 -16.05 12.19
C ARG A 15 -19.95 -16.71 12.58
N VAL A 16 -20.09 -18.01 12.32
CA VAL A 16 -21.28 -18.81 12.67
C VAL A 16 -21.67 -18.66 14.15
N SER A 17 -20.67 -18.53 15.03
CA SER A 17 -20.85 -18.38 16.47
C SER A 17 -21.08 -16.94 16.94
N GLY A 18 -21.07 -15.94 16.03
CA GLY A 18 -21.37 -14.55 16.36
C GLY A 18 -20.50 -13.52 15.63
N THR A 19 -20.76 -12.25 15.92
CA THR A 19 -20.11 -11.09 15.28
C THR A 19 -19.38 -10.25 16.34
N VAL A 20 -18.11 -9.90 16.06
CA VAL A 20 -17.28 -9.09 16.97
C VAL A 20 -16.61 -7.95 16.22
N THR A 21 -16.55 -6.76 16.83
CA THR A 21 -15.97 -5.55 16.25
C THR A 21 -14.73 -5.10 17.03
N TYR A 22 -13.63 -4.86 16.33
CA TYR A 22 -12.36 -4.39 16.89
C TYR A 22 -11.96 -3.01 16.31
N PRO A 23 -11.23 -2.16 17.06
CA PRO A 23 -10.65 -0.93 16.52
C PRO A 23 -9.54 -1.26 15.50
N ALA A 24 -9.50 -0.51 14.41
CA ALA A 24 -8.58 -0.66 13.28
C ALA A 24 -8.00 0.69 12.84
N ARG A 25 -7.60 1.54 13.80
CA ARG A 25 -6.98 2.84 13.55
C ARG A 25 -5.47 2.68 13.33
N PHE A 26 -5.09 2.28 12.13
CA PHE A 26 -3.71 2.19 11.70
C PHE A 26 -3.57 2.72 10.28
N THR A 27 -2.41 3.30 9.96
CA THR A 27 -2.09 3.76 8.61
C THR A 27 -1.44 2.62 7.83
N LEU A 28 -2.02 2.23 6.70
CA LEU A 28 -1.40 1.30 5.76
C LEU A 28 -0.56 2.09 4.75
N GLY A 29 0.73 1.77 4.67
CA GLY A 29 1.64 2.28 3.65
C GLY A 29 2.19 1.13 2.83
N ALA A 30 1.94 1.13 1.53
CA ALA A 30 2.56 0.22 0.58
C ALA A 30 2.83 1.00 -0.70
N THR A 31 4.07 1.47 -0.86
CA THR A 31 4.50 2.19 -2.05
C THR A 31 5.55 1.35 -2.75
N ASN A 32 5.30 0.98 -4.01
CA ASN A 32 6.31 0.32 -4.83
C ASN A 32 7.43 1.34 -5.07
N PRO A 33 8.69 1.08 -4.69
CA PRO A 33 9.79 2.07 -4.76
C PRO A 33 10.32 2.33 -6.18
N CYS A 34 9.89 1.55 -7.18
CA CYS A 34 10.19 1.71 -8.60
C CYS A 34 8.95 1.37 -9.42
N PRO A 35 8.66 2.09 -10.52
CA PRO A 35 7.59 1.69 -11.44
C PRO A 35 7.83 0.31 -12.08
N CYS A 36 9.09 -0.14 -12.16
CA CYS A 36 9.46 -1.47 -12.61
C CYS A 36 9.09 -2.62 -11.67
N GLY A 37 8.82 -2.33 -10.38
CA GLY A 37 8.57 -3.37 -9.36
C GLY A 37 9.77 -4.27 -9.01
N THR A 38 10.96 -4.04 -9.56
CA THR A 38 12.17 -4.87 -9.36
C THR A 38 13.26 -4.18 -8.53
N HIS A 39 12.88 -3.18 -7.73
CA HIS A 39 13.82 -2.45 -6.88
C HIS A 39 14.52 -3.43 -5.90
N GLY A 40 15.84 -3.57 -6.01
CA GLY A 40 16.65 -4.43 -5.14
C GLY A 40 16.71 -5.92 -5.52
N ALA A 41 16.13 -6.32 -6.66
CA ALA A 41 16.27 -7.68 -7.15
C ALA A 41 17.72 -7.95 -7.61
N LYS A 42 18.37 -8.97 -7.04
CA LYS A 42 19.75 -9.36 -7.39
C LYS A 42 19.84 -10.03 -8.76
N ASP A 43 18.77 -10.70 -9.18
CA ASP A 43 18.70 -11.50 -10.41
C ASP A 43 17.94 -10.82 -11.56
N LYS A 44 17.44 -9.60 -11.34
CA LYS A 44 16.76 -8.81 -12.39
C LYS A 44 17.51 -7.52 -12.62
N TYR A 45 17.88 -7.27 -13.87
CA TYR A 45 18.41 -5.97 -14.27
C TYR A 45 17.35 -4.89 -14.01
N TRP A 46 17.77 -3.81 -13.36
CA TRP A 46 16.93 -2.64 -13.20
C TRP A 46 16.67 -2.04 -14.58
N THR A 47 15.41 -2.01 -14.99
CA THR A 47 15.01 -1.48 -16.30
C THR A 47 14.63 0.00 -16.25
N CYS A 48 14.40 0.56 -15.06
CA CYS A 48 14.05 1.97 -14.90
C CYS A 48 15.28 2.86 -14.81
N THR A 49 15.26 3.95 -15.57
CA THR A 49 16.21 5.04 -15.46
C THR A 49 15.92 5.90 -14.23
N ILE A 50 16.93 6.61 -13.73
CA ILE A 50 16.80 7.57 -12.62
C ILE A 50 15.68 8.59 -12.89
N LYS A 51 15.56 9.09 -14.13
CA LYS A 51 14.49 10.01 -14.53
C LYS A 51 13.08 9.43 -14.35
N GLN A 52 12.89 8.16 -14.71
CA GLN A 52 11.60 7.48 -14.54
C GLN A 52 11.27 7.26 -13.05
N ILE A 53 12.28 6.98 -12.23
CA ILE A 53 12.11 6.87 -10.78
C ILE A 53 11.69 8.23 -10.20
N HIS A 54 12.41 9.31 -10.51
CA HIS A 54 12.06 10.66 -10.01
C HIS A 54 10.66 11.09 -10.42
N SER A 55 10.27 10.87 -11.69
CA SER A 55 8.92 11.20 -12.17
C SER A 55 7.84 10.41 -11.44
N TYR A 56 8.07 9.12 -11.22
CA TYR A 56 7.13 8.26 -10.53
C TYR A 56 6.97 8.65 -9.04
N HIS A 57 8.04 9.08 -8.38
CA HIS A 57 7.97 9.59 -7.01
C HIS A 57 7.27 10.95 -6.90
N SER A 58 7.41 11.83 -7.91
CA SER A 58 6.69 13.10 -7.91
C SER A 58 5.17 12.94 -7.97
N ASP A 59 4.65 11.89 -8.63
CA ASP A 59 3.21 11.61 -8.67
C ASP A 59 2.63 11.25 -7.28
N TYR A 60 3.43 10.70 -6.36
CA TYR A 60 2.99 10.39 -4.98
C TYR A 60 3.00 11.60 -4.05
N GLN A 61 3.57 12.72 -4.48
CA GLN A 61 3.77 13.91 -3.66
C GLN A 61 2.74 15.01 -3.94
N GLU A 62 1.77 14.76 -4.82
CA GLU A 62 0.59 15.60 -4.96
C GLU A 62 -0.15 15.64 -3.61
N PRO A 63 -0.42 16.84 -3.06
CA PRO A 63 -1.03 16.96 -1.74
C PRO A 63 -2.47 16.45 -1.79
N PHE A 64 -2.82 15.62 -0.81
CA PHE A 64 -4.21 15.28 -0.49
C PHE A 64 -5.08 16.52 -0.28
#